data_AF-A0A3N6DDX6-F1
#
_entry.id   AF-A0A3N6DDX6-F1
#
_cell.length_a   1.000
_cell.length_b   1.000
_cell.length_c   1.000
_cell.angle_alpha   90.00
_cell.angle_beta   90.00
_cell.angle_gamma   90.00
#
_symmetry.space_group_name_H-M   'P 1'
#
loop_
_entity.id
_entity.type
_entity.pdbx_description
1 polymer ?
#
loop_
_entity_poly.entity_id
_entity_poly.type
_entity_poly.pdbx_seq_one_letter_code
_entity_poly.pdbx_strand_id
1 'polypeptide(L)'
;MSVLVGLIVMLGMLVIVPLGLGLVGDPSLGRLRRLWPLFAVPGAVSLWLPRGGVATALALCYALGTLLLASHAPRRLARTRSVRPVEAALLTALVTPSVAALALVAERSGHELFGFGLGILALTVPHFHFAGFAAALVAGLVCRAEDGAAGTFAALSVPLGTLLVLVGYFVAEWTELAGAVVLTAGMWTVALLTWRTAPAPGQDRLTRVLLAVSAGVLVVTMVLALSWALGEATGLPHPTLTWMAATHGLGNALGFALCALLARRRLQHLTHPEGRTA
;
A
#
# COMPACT_ATOMS: atom_id res chain seq x y z
N MET A 1 -3.47 9.06 19.15
CA MET A 1 -2.75 8.48 17.99
C MET A 1 -3.06 7.00 17.78
N SER A 2 -2.97 6.14 18.81
CA SER A 2 -3.12 4.68 18.69
C SER A 2 -4.43 4.20 18.04
N VAL A 3 -5.59 4.76 18.42
CA VAL A 3 -6.89 4.34 17.86
C VAL A 3 -6.98 4.62 16.36
N LEU A 4 -6.64 5.84 15.93
CA LEU A 4 -6.66 6.21 14.52
C LEU A 4 -5.72 5.33 13.69
N VAL A 5 -4.48 5.14 14.15
CA VAL A 5 -3.51 4.27 13.49
C VAL A 5 -4.04 2.84 13.42
N GLY A 6 -4.63 2.34 14.52
CA GLY A 6 -5.25 1.02 14.57
C GLY A 6 -6.36 0.86 13.52
N LEU A 7 -7.25 1.84 13.38
CA LEU A 7 -8.31 1.82 12.36
C LEU A 7 -7.73 1.83 10.93
N ILE A 8 -6.69 2.62 10.68
CA ILE A 8 -6.00 2.66 9.37
C ILE A 8 -5.34 1.31 9.07
N VAL A 9 -4.70 0.68 10.07
CA VAL A 9 -4.13 -0.67 9.93
C VAL A 9 -5.21 -1.71 9.64
N MET A 10 -6.32 -1.69 10.39
CA MET A 10 -7.45 -2.59 10.16
C MET A 10 -8.02 -2.44 8.76
N LEU A 11 -8.15 -1.21 8.26
CA LEU A 11 -8.58 -0.95 6.88
C LEU A 11 -7.60 -1.59 5.88
N GLY A 12 -6.29 -1.44 6.12
CA GLY A 12 -5.23 -2.11 5.38
C GLY A 12 -5.43 -3.63 5.30
N MET A 13 -5.55 -4.27 6.47
CA MET A 13 -5.66 -5.72 6.64
C MET A 13 -6.97 -6.30 6.09
N LEU A 14 -8.10 -5.69 6.45
CA LEU A 14 -9.44 -6.27 6.25
C LEU A 14 -10.05 -5.88 4.91
N VAL A 15 -9.63 -4.76 4.32
CA VAL A 15 -10.26 -4.22 3.10
C VAL A 15 -9.25 -4.10 1.96
N ILE A 16 -8.18 -3.35 2.17
CA ILE A 16 -7.27 -2.95 1.09
C ILE A 16 -6.52 -4.13 0.51
N VAL A 17 -5.89 -4.96 1.35
CA VAL A 17 -5.19 -6.16 0.89
C VAL A 17 -6.13 -7.11 0.13
N PRO A 18 -7.24 -7.61 0.72
CA PRO A 18 -8.09 -8.58 0.01
C PRO A 18 -8.75 -8.00 -1.24
N LEU A 19 -9.09 -6.69 -1.26
CA LEU A 19 -9.59 -6.01 -2.45
C LEU A 19 -8.52 -5.96 -3.54
N GLY A 20 -7.29 -5.58 -3.19
CA GLY A 20 -6.16 -5.52 -4.12
C GLY A 20 -5.78 -6.89 -4.69
N LEU A 21 -5.79 -7.95 -3.86
CA LEU A 21 -5.57 -9.32 -4.34
C LEU A 21 -6.58 -9.75 -5.41
N GLY A 22 -7.82 -9.24 -5.34
CA GLY A 22 -8.83 -9.47 -6.37
C GLY A 22 -8.48 -8.84 -7.72
N LEU A 23 -7.71 -7.75 -7.73
CA LEU A 23 -7.35 -7.01 -8.94
C LEU A 23 -6.14 -7.59 -9.68
N VAL A 24 -5.30 -8.38 -9.01
CA VAL A 24 -4.06 -8.96 -9.59
C VAL A 24 -4.36 -9.92 -10.75
N GLY A 25 -5.56 -10.51 -10.79
CA GLY A 25 -5.97 -11.42 -11.86
C GLY A 25 -5.20 -12.75 -11.89
N ASP A 26 -4.49 -13.11 -10.81
CA ASP A 26 -3.78 -14.38 -10.68
C ASP A 26 -4.63 -15.42 -9.94
N PRO A 27 -5.08 -16.51 -10.61
CA PRO A 27 -5.91 -17.53 -9.98
C PRO A 27 -5.25 -18.19 -8.76
N SER A 28 -3.91 -18.22 -8.69
CA SER A 28 -3.19 -18.79 -7.55
C SER A 28 -3.44 -18.03 -6.24
N LEU A 29 -3.79 -16.74 -6.31
CA LEU A 29 -4.15 -15.92 -5.16
C LEU A 29 -5.60 -16.13 -4.71
N GLY A 30 -6.44 -16.78 -5.52
CA GLY A 30 -7.86 -16.94 -5.23
C GLY A 30 -8.15 -17.67 -3.93
N ARG A 31 -7.40 -18.75 -3.63
CA ARG A 31 -7.53 -19.49 -2.36
C ARG A 31 -7.08 -18.63 -1.17
N LEU A 32 -5.92 -17.98 -1.28
CA LEU A 32 -5.39 -17.13 -0.22
C LEU A 32 -6.34 -15.96 0.07
N ARG A 33 -6.89 -15.31 -0.96
CA ARG A 33 -7.86 -14.22 -0.81
C ARG A 33 -9.12 -14.66 -0.05
N ARG A 34 -9.63 -15.88 -0.30
CA ARG A 34 -10.78 -16.43 0.43
C ARG A 34 -10.45 -16.75 1.89
N LEU A 35 -9.25 -17.25 2.15
CA LEU A 35 -8.78 -17.57 3.50
C LEU A 35 -8.24 -16.35 4.26
N TRP A 36 -8.04 -15.22 3.57
CA TRP A 36 -7.45 -14.01 4.13
C TRP A 36 -8.08 -13.55 5.46
N PRO A 37 -9.42 -13.60 5.64
CA PRO A 37 -10.03 -13.24 6.92
C PRO A 37 -9.52 -14.07 8.11
N LEU A 38 -9.10 -15.33 7.90
CA LEU A 38 -8.52 -16.17 8.96
C LEU A 38 -7.20 -15.62 9.50
N PHE A 39 -6.49 -14.80 8.72
CA PHE A 39 -5.25 -14.14 9.13
C PHE A 39 -5.48 -12.69 9.55
N ALA A 40 -6.30 -11.96 8.78
CA ALA A 40 -6.54 -10.53 8.97
C ALA A 40 -7.39 -10.22 10.21
N VAL A 41 -8.40 -11.04 10.53
CA VAL A 41 -9.24 -10.82 11.72
C VAL A 41 -8.44 -10.97 13.01
N PRO A 42 -7.65 -12.05 13.23
CA PRO A 42 -6.73 -12.11 14.36
C PRO A 42 -5.78 -10.91 14.44
N GLY A 43 -5.14 -10.54 13.32
CA GLY A 43 -4.28 -9.36 13.24
C GLY A 43 -4.97 -8.07 13.69
N ALA A 44 -6.20 -7.84 13.24
CA ALA A 44 -7.00 -6.70 13.64
C ALA A 44 -7.36 -6.73 15.14
N VAL A 45 -7.72 -7.90 15.68
CA VAL A 45 -8.02 -8.08 17.12
C VAL A 45 -6.79 -7.78 17.98
N SER A 46 -5.59 -8.12 17.53
CA SER A 46 -4.33 -7.84 18.26
C SER A 46 -4.13 -6.36 18.59
N LEU A 47 -4.69 -5.44 17.79
CA LEU A 47 -4.55 -4.00 17.99
C LEU A 47 -5.30 -3.48 19.21
N TRP A 48 -6.33 -4.21 19.63
CA TRP A 48 -7.22 -3.85 20.73
C TRP A 48 -6.87 -4.53 22.06
N LEU A 49 -5.87 -5.41 22.03
CA LEU A 49 -5.34 -6.05 23.22
C LEU A 49 -4.13 -5.27 23.76
N PRO A 50 -3.88 -5.31 25.08
CA PRO A 50 -2.60 -4.92 25.63
C PRO A 50 -1.46 -5.70 24.97
N ARG A 51 -0.29 -5.06 24.84
CA ARG A 51 0.92 -5.75 24.37
C ARG A 51 1.23 -6.92 25.29
N GLY A 52 1.62 -8.05 24.70
CA GLY A 52 1.85 -9.30 25.43
C GLY A 52 1.57 -10.54 24.57
N GLY A 53 1.76 -11.71 25.17
CA GLY A 53 1.77 -12.99 24.43
C GLY A 53 0.53 -13.24 23.56
N VAL A 54 -0.67 -12.89 24.02
CA VAL A 54 -1.91 -13.07 23.25
C VAL A 54 -1.94 -12.15 22.02
N ALA A 55 -1.61 -10.87 22.19
CA ALA A 55 -1.57 -9.92 21.08
C ALA A 55 -0.49 -10.33 20.04
N THR A 56 0.67 -10.80 20.52
CA THR A 56 1.74 -11.32 19.66
C THR A 56 1.29 -12.56 18.89
N ALA A 57 0.63 -13.53 19.54
CA ALA A 57 0.15 -14.74 18.87
C ALA A 57 -0.84 -14.40 17.74
N LEU A 58 -1.77 -13.47 17.97
CA LEU A 58 -2.70 -13.01 16.95
C LEU A 58 -2.01 -12.24 15.82
N ALA A 59 -1.00 -11.43 16.13
CA ALA A 59 -0.15 -10.78 15.12
C ALA A 59 0.67 -11.79 14.30
N LEU A 60 1.13 -12.88 14.91
CA LEU A 60 1.81 -13.98 14.22
C LEU A 60 0.87 -14.71 13.25
N CYS A 61 -0.41 -14.86 13.58
CA CYS A 61 -1.41 -15.35 12.62
C CYS A 61 -1.48 -14.45 11.38
N TYR A 62 -1.45 -13.12 11.58
CA TYR A 62 -1.38 -12.20 10.45
C TYR A 62 -0.08 -12.33 9.66
N ALA A 63 1.06 -12.44 10.35
CA ALA A 63 2.36 -12.64 9.73
C ALA A 63 2.40 -13.89 8.85
N LEU A 64 1.83 -15.01 9.30
CA LEU A 64 1.70 -16.21 8.49
C LEU A 64 0.94 -15.94 7.18
N GLY A 65 -0.18 -15.23 7.23
CA GLY A 65 -0.93 -14.82 6.03
C GLY A 65 -0.09 -13.99 5.06
N THR A 66 0.67 -13.03 5.57
CA THR A 66 1.55 -12.18 4.74
C THR A 66 2.76 -12.93 4.17
N LEU A 67 3.31 -13.93 4.88
CA LEU A 67 4.37 -14.81 4.37
C LEU A 67 3.86 -15.73 3.26
N LEU A 68 2.65 -16.28 3.43
CA LEU A 68 1.98 -17.02 2.36
C LEU A 68 1.79 -16.13 1.13
N LEU A 69 1.36 -14.88 1.32
CA LEU A 69 1.23 -13.91 0.24
C LEU A 69 2.58 -13.63 -0.44
N ALA A 70 3.62 -13.31 0.33
CA ALA A 70 4.95 -13.04 -0.17
C ALA A 70 5.54 -14.24 -0.94
N SER A 71 5.22 -15.48 -0.53
CA SER A 71 5.65 -16.70 -1.24
C SER A 71 5.12 -16.81 -2.68
N HIS A 72 4.05 -16.08 -3.02
CA HIS A 72 3.57 -16.02 -4.41
C HIS A 72 4.49 -15.17 -5.31
N ALA A 73 5.26 -14.24 -4.76
CA ALA A 73 6.18 -13.41 -5.55
C ALA A 73 7.27 -14.24 -6.27
N PRO A 74 8.10 -15.06 -5.59
CA PRO A 74 9.11 -15.88 -6.27
C PRO A 74 8.47 -16.93 -7.19
N ARG A 75 7.31 -17.50 -6.82
CA ARG A 75 6.56 -18.44 -7.68
C ARG A 75 6.10 -17.77 -8.97
N ARG A 76 5.57 -16.54 -8.87
CA ARG A 76 5.15 -15.75 -10.03
C ARG A 76 6.36 -15.42 -10.91
N LEU A 77 7.45 -14.93 -10.33
CA LEU A 77 8.69 -14.64 -11.05
C LEU A 77 9.26 -15.87 -11.77
N ALA A 78 9.23 -17.04 -11.13
CA ALA A 78 9.66 -18.29 -11.75
C ALA A 78 8.77 -18.70 -12.95
N ARG A 79 7.46 -18.46 -12.88
CA ARG A 79 6.52 -18.74 -13.98
C ARG A 79 6.61 -17.72 -15.12
N THR A 80 6.65 -16.42 -14.81
CA THR A 80 6.63 -15.36 -15.83
C THR A 80 8.01 -15.04 -16.38
N ARG A 81 9.07 -15.33 -15.62
CA ARG A 81 10.47 -14.96 -15.87
C ARG A 81 10.63 -13.50 -16.31
N SER A 82 9.79 -12.63 -15.76
CA SER A 82 9.67 -11.25 -16.19
C SER A 82 9.99 -10.29 -15.06
N VAL A 83 10.90 -9.37 -15.33
CA VAL A 83 11.24 -8.22 -14.48
C VAL A 83 10.76 -6.91 -15.12
N ARG A 84 9.70 -7.00 -15.94
CA ARG A 84 9.08 -5.79 -16.52
C ARG A 84 8.61 -4.87 -15.38
N PRO A 85 8.56 -3.55 -15.60
CA PRO A 85 8.13 -2.57 -14.60
C PRO A 85 6.84 -2.96 -13.86
N VAL A 86 5.81 -3.40 -14.60
CA VAL A 86 4.54 -3.87 -14.03
C VAL A 86 4.74 -5.04 -13.07
N GLU A 87 5.56 -6.02 -13.46
CA GLU A 87 5.86 -7.18 -12.61
C GLU A 87 6.66 -6.77 -11.39
N ALA A 88 7.63 -5.87 -11.50
CA ALA A 88 8.34 -5.34 -10.34
C ALA A 88 7.37 -4.70 -9.33
N ALA A 89 6.45 -3.86 -9.79
CA ALA A 89 5.43 -3.24 -8.95
C ALA A 89 4.51 -4.26 -8.27
N LEU A 90 4.06 -5.28 -9.02
CA LEU A 90 3.23 -6.37 -8.47
C LEU A 90 3.99 -7.23 -7.45
N LEU A 91 5.25 -7.57 -7.72
CA LEU A 91 6.09 -8.33 -6.79
C LEU A 91 6.30 -7.54 -5.49
N THR A 92 6.56 -6.24 -5.58
CA THR A 92 6.63 -5.34 -4.41
C THR A 92 5.32 -5.36 -3.64
N ALA A 93 4.17 -5.26 -4.31
CA ALA A 93 2.88 -5.34 -3.64
C ALA A 93 2.71 -6.68 -2.89
N LEU A 94 3.10 -7.82 -3.48
CA LEU A 94 2.96 -9.12 -2.83
C LEU A 94 3.88 -9.30 -1.61
N VAL A 95 5.06 -8.69 -1.60
CA VAL A 95 6.06 -8.86 -0.53
C VAL A 95 5.86 -7.88 0.63
N THR A 96 5.55 -6.61 0.33
CA THR A 96 5.55 -5.52 1.34
C THR A 96 4.63 -5.74 2.56
N PRO A 97 3.47 -6.42 2.49
CA PRO A 97 2.69 -6.75 3.68
C PRO A 97 3.46 -7.55 4.74
N SER A 98 4.47 -8.33 4.35
CA SER A 98 5.32 -9.07 5.30
C SER A 98 6.17 -8.14 6.18
N VAL A 99 6.60 -6.99 5.66
CA VAL A 99 7.28 -5.96 6.45
C VAL A 99 6.31 -5.33 7.45
N ALA A 100 5.07 -5.06 7.02
CA ALA A 100 4.02 -4.59 7.91
C ALA A 100 3.75 -5.58 9.06
N ALA A 101 3.71 -6.88 8.76
CA ALA A 101 3.48 -7.90 9.77
C ALA A 101 4.66 -8.09 10.72
N LEU A 102 5.90 -8.00 10.23
CA LEU A 102 7.08 -8.04 11.08
C LEU A 102 7.06 -6.89 12.09
N ALA A 103 6.78 -5.67 11.64
CA ALA A 103 6.64 -4.50 12.51
C ALA A 103 5.49 -4.68 13.52
N LEU A 104 4.35 -5.22 13.10
CA LEU A 104 3.21 -5.50 13.98
C LEU A 104 3.58 -6.52 15.07
N VAL A 105 4.26 -7.62 14.73
CA VAL A 105 4.65 -8.66 15.69
C VAL A 105 5.61 -8.10 16.74
N ALA A 106 6.63 -7.37 16.29
CA ALA A 106 7.57 -6.70 17.20
C ALA A 106 6.83 -5.73 18.13
N GLU A 107 6.00 -4.87 17.58
CA GLU A 107 5.26 -3.86 18.34
C GLU A 107 4.25 -4.47 19.33
N ARG A 108 3.52 -5.52 18.94
CA ARG A 108 2.59 -6.25 19.82
C ARG A 108 3.31 -7.06 20.90
N SER A 109 4.55 -7.50 20.65
CA SER A 109 5.41 -8.16 21.64
C SER A 109 6.11 -7.19 22.59
N GLY A 110 6.00 -5.88 22.37
CA GLY A 110 6.69 -4.86 23.17
C GLY A 110 8.20 -4.81 22.93
N HIS A 111 8.70 -5.42 21.85
CA HIS A 111 10.12 -5.39 21.50
C HIS A 111 10.41 -4.33 20.45
N GLU A 112 11.42 -3.52 20.71
CA GLU A 112 12.04 -2.68 19.69
C GLU A 112 12.74 -3.57 18.66
N LEU A 113 12.71 -3.15 17.40
CA LEU A 113 13.25 -3.95 16.30
C LEU A 113 14.18 -3.08 15.48
N PHE A 114 15.42 -3.53 15.30
CA PHE A 114 16.48 -2.81 14.58
C PHE A 114 16.72 -1.36 15.06
N GLY A 115 16.51 -1.09 16.35
CA GLY A 115 16.65 0.25 16.93
C GLY A 115 15.42 1.15 16.77
N PHE A 116 14.34 0.67 16.14
CA PHE A 116 13.08 1.41 16.08
C PHE A 116 12.23 1.18 17.31
N GLY A 117 11.85 2.29 17.95
CA GLY A 117 10.89 2.29 19.04
C GLY A 117 9.48 1.88 18.59
N LEU A 118 8.65 1.45 19.56
CA LEU A 118 7.31 0.91 19.31
C LEU A 118 6.38 1.88 18.56
N GLY A 119 6.54 3.19 18.73
CA GLY A 119 5.76 4.20 18.02
C GLY A 119 6.03 4.21 16.52
N ILE A 120 7.30 4.08 16.12
CA ILE A 120 7.70 4.00 14.71
C ILE A 120 7.20 2.68 14.13
N LEU A 121 7.40 1.56 14.82
CA LEU A 121 6.90 0.25 14.38
C LEU A 121 5.38 0.25 14.14
N ALA A 122 4.61 0.92 15.00
CA ALA A 122 3.17 1.07 14.82
C ALA A 122 2.80 1.85 13.55
N LEU A 123 3.60 2.86 13.16
CA LEU A 123 3.42 3.64 11.94
C LEU A 123 3.97 2.94 10.68
N THR A 124 4.94 2.03 10.84
CA THR A 124 5.45 1.16 9.78
C THR A 124 4.35 0.26 9.24
N VAL A 125 3.49 -0.28 10.11
CA VAL A 125 2.40 -1.19 9.70
C VAL A 125 1.51 -0.57 8.62
N PRO A 126 0.84 0.58 8.83
CA PRO A 126 0.02 1.17 7.78
C PRO A 126 0.86 1.63 6.59
N HIS A 127 2.07 2.14 6.78
CA HIS A 127 2.93 2.57 5.67
C HIS A 127 3.13 1.45 4.63
N PHE A 128 3.41 0.22 5.07
CA PHE A 128 3.59 -0.91 4.14
C PHE A 128 2.28 -1.50 3.60
N HIS A 129 1.12 -1.28 4.23
CA HIS A 129 -0.18 -1.59 3.61
C HIS A 129 -0.54 -0.61 2.49
N PHE A 130 -0.20 0.67 2.65
CA PHE A 130 -0.62 1.71 1.71
C PHE A 130 0.47 2.08 0.70
N ALA A 131 1.64 2.54 1.14
CA ALA A 131 2.77 2.86 0.25
C ALA A 131 3.46 1.60 -0.29
N GLY A 132 3.57 0.55 0.53
CA GLY A 132 4.11 -0.74 0.08
C GLY A 132 3.16 -1.48 -0.87
N PHE A 133 2.00 -1.88 -0.35
CA PHE A 133 1.06 -2.72 -1.09
C PHE A 133 0.19 -1.93 -2.06
N ALA A 134 -0.65 -1.02 -1.58
CA ALA A 134 -1.69 -0.40 -2.42
C ALA A 134 -1.09 0.48 -3.52
N ALA A 135 -0.09 1.30 -3.19
CA ALA A 135 0.57 2.18 -4.14
C ALA A 135 1.31 1.39 -5.22
N ALA A 136 2.10 0.37 -4.86
CA ALA A 136 2.79 -0.46 -5.85
C ALA A 136 1.80 -1.23 -6.74
N LEU A 137 0.73 -1.77 -6.16
CA LEU A 137 -0.32 -2.44 -6.95
C LEU A 137 -0.98 -1.46 -7.92
N VAL A 138 -1.41 -0.29 -7.45
CA VAL A 138 -2.05 0.72 -8.32
C VAL A 138 -1.07 1.21 -9.38
N ALA A 139 0.21 1.42 -9.05
CA ALA A 139 1.25 1.78 -10.03
C ALA A 139 1.40 0.72 -11.13
N GLY A 140 1.38 -0.56 -10.77
CA GLY A 140 1.35 -1.66 -11.74
C GLY A 140 0.08 -1.68 -12.60
N LEU A 141 -1.09 -1.44 -12.00
CA LEU A 141 -2.38 -1.44 -12.70
C LEU A 141 -2.55 -0.26 -13.68
N VAL A 142 -1.99 0.91 -13.37
CA VAL A 142 -2.03 2.07 -14.26
C VAL A 142 -0.94 2.08 -15.31
N CYS A 143 0.03 1.15 -15.23
CA CYS A 143 1.03 1.00 -16.25
C CYS A 143 0.49 0.10 -17.37
N ARG A 144 -0.16 0.69 -18.40
CA ARG A 144 -0.53 -0.05 -19.61
C ARG A 144 0.65 -0.11 -20.59
N ALA A 145 0.67 -1.13 -21.43
CA ALA A 145 1.66 -1.26 -22.51
C ALA A 145 1.65 -0.05 -23.48
N GLU A 146 0.52 0.65 -23.58
CA GLU A 146 0.32 1.85 -24.41
C GLU A 146 0.71 3.16 -23.70
N ASP A 147 0.84 3.18 -22.35
CA ASP A 147 1.06 4.41 -21.57
C ASP A 147 2.53 4.92 -21.60
N GLY A 148 3.38 4.25 -22.37
CA GLY A 148 4.75 4.68 -22.66
C GLY A 148 5.64 4.84 -21.42
N ALA A 149 6.53 5.83 -21.47
CA ALA A 149 7.53 6.07 -20.43
C ALA A 149 6.93 6.41 -19.05
N ALA A 150 5.75 7.04 -19.00
CA ALA A 150 5.12 7.45 -17.74
C ALA A 150 4.64 6.25 -16.91
N GLY A 151 4.01 5.26 -17.54
CA GLY A 151 3.60 4.02 -16.86
C GLY A 151 4.80 3.26 -16.31
N THR A 152 5.85 3.13 -17.13
CA THR A 152 7.14 2.51 -16.73
C THR A 152 7.76 3.24 -15.55
N PHE A 153 7.80 4.58 -15.61
CA PHE A 153 8.35 5.40 -14.54
C PHE A 153 7.58 5.20 -13.24
N ALA A 154 6.25 5.26 -13.24
CA ALA A 154 5.43 5.02 -12.05
C ALA A 154 5.67 3.62 -11.45
N ALA A 155 5.67 2.59 -12.30
CA ALA A 155 5.81 1.20 -11.85
C ALA A 155 7.21 0.87 -11.28
N LEU A 156 8.25 1.66 -11.61
CA LEU A 156 9.59 1.51 -11.03
C LEU A 156 9.82 2.44 -9.83
N SER A 157 9.45 3.72 -9.96
CA SER A 157 9.71 4.75 -8.96
C SER A 157 8.91 4.55 -7.67
N VAL A 158 7.69 4.00 -7.73
CA VAL A 158 6.91 3.73 -6.51
C VAL A 158 7.56 2.63 -5.64
N PRO A 159 7.89 1.44 -6.18
CA PRO A 159 8.68 0.46 -5.45
C PRO A 159 10.04 0.98 -4.98
N LEU A 160 10.79 1.64 -5.86
CA LEU A 160 12.13 2.13 -5.55
C LEU A 160 12.09 3.20 -4.46
N GLY A 161 11.18 4.16 -4.55
CA GLY A 161 11.00 5.20 -3.56
C GLY A 161 10.59 4.62 -2.20
N THR A 162 9.69 3.64 -2.18
CA THR A 162 9.31 2.94 -0.94
C THR A 162 10.50 2.21 -0.31
N LEU A 163 11.32 1.54 -1.13
CA LEU A 163 12.54 0.89 -0.66
C LEU A 163 13.56 1.91 -0.13
N LEU A 164 13.76 3.04 -0.82
CA LEU A 164 14.67 4.08 -0.39
C LEU A 164 14.23 4.74 0.92
N VAL A 165 12.93 5.00 1.11
CA VAL A 165 12.39 5.47 2.39
C VAL A 165 12.69 4.46 3.50
N LEU A 166 12.42 3.17 3.26
CA LEU A 166 12.74 2.11 4.22
C LEU A 166 14.23 2.08 4.57
N VAL A 167 15.11 2.14 3.57
CA VAL A 167 16.57 2.17 3.78
C VAL A 167 16.98 3.44 4.52
N GLY A 168 16.36 4.58 4.22
CA GLY A 168 16.59 5.85 4.86
C GLY A 168 16.43 5.79 6.38
N TYR A 169 15.42 5.06 6.86
CA TYR A 169 15.23 4.81 8.29
C TYR A 169 16.43 4.17 9.01
N PHE A 170 17.30 3.45 8.29
CA PHE A 170 18.48 2.81 8.86
C PHE A 170 19.78 3.58 8.65
N VAL A 171 19.81 4.52 7.70
CA VAL A 171 21.06 5.11 7.19
C VAL A 171 21.15 6.60 7.50
N ALA A 172 20.20 7.40 7.02
CA ALA A 172 20.21 8.85 7.14
C ALA A 172 18.88 9.46 6.67
N GLU A 173 18.50 10.58 7.30
CA GLU A 173 17.30 11.37 7.00
C GLU A 173 17.33 11.91 5.56
N TRP A 174 18.52 12.21 5.03
CA TRP A 174 18.70 12.62 3.63
C TRP A 174 18.38 11.50 2.63
N THR A 175 18.65 10.24 3.00
CA THR A 175 18.26 9.08 2.18
C THR A 175 16.74 8.90 2.22
N GLU A 176 16.11 9.12 3.38
CA GLU A 176 14.66 9.14 3.49
C GLU A 176 14.04 10.24 2.61
N LEU A 177 14.57 11.46 2.64
CA LEU A 177 14.13 12.56 1.78
C LEU A 177 14.27 12.21 0.29
N ALA A 178 15.40 11.65 -0.12
CA ALA A 178 15.60 11.20 -1.51
C ALA A 178 14.55 10.14 -1.90
N GLY A 179 14.28 9.18 -1.01
CA GLY A 179 13.22 8.19 -1.19
C GLY A 179 11.83 8.82 -1.31
N ALA A 180 11.52 9.79 -0.46
CA ALA A 180 10.24 10.52 -0.46
C ALA A 180 10.05 11.32 -1.77
N VAL A 181 11.12 11.91 -2.31
CA VAL A 181 11.11 12.59 -3.62
C VAL A 181 10.84 11.61 -4.76
N VAL A 182 11.56 10.50 -4.81
CA VAL A 182 11.36 9.45 -5.83
C VAL A 182 9.95 8.88 -5.77
N LEU A 183 9.49 8.54 -4.56
CA LEU A 183 8.14 8.03 -4.33
C LEU A 183 7.08 9.06 -4.76
N THR A 184 7.25 10.32 -4.37
CA THR A 184 6.30 11.40 -4.74
C THR A 184 6.20 11.58 -6.24
N ALA A 185 7.33 11.61 -6.96
CA ALA A 185 7.33 11.71 -8.41
C ALA A 185 6.57 10.53 -9.05
N GLY A 186 6.79 9.30 -8.55
CA GLY A 186 6.05 8.12 -8.97
C GLY A 186 4.56 8.22 -8.71
N MET A 187 4.18 8.63 -7.49
CA MET A 187 2.78 8.77 -7.08
C MET A 187 2.05 9.90 -7.82
N TRP A 188 2.70 11.02 -8.12
CA TRP A 188 2.13 12.04 -9.00
C TRP A 188 1.95 11.54 -10.43
N THR A 189 2.85 10.68 -10.91
CA THR A 189 2.66 10.01 -12.21
C THR A 189 1.47 9.06 -12.17
N VAL A 190 1.30 8.29 -11.08
CA VAL A 190 0.10 7.47 -10.85
C VAL A 190 -1.16 8.33 -10.83
N ALA A 191 -1.13 9.49 -10.17
CA ALA A 191 -2.26 10.42 -10.13
C ALA A 191 -2.60 10.94 -11.53
N LEU A 192 -1.60 11.34 -12.32
CA LEU A 192 -1.77 11.82 -13.69
C LEU A 192 -2.38 10.75 -14.60
N LEU A 193 -1.86 9.52 -14.55
CA LEU A 193 -2.39 8.40 -15.34
C LEU A 193 -3.81 8.05 -14.90
N THR A 194 -4.06 8.02 -13.59
CA THR A 194 -5.41 7.80 -13.03
C THR A 194 -6.40 8.86 -13.50
N TRP A 195 -6.00 10.14 -13.47
CA TRP A 195 -6.80 11.26 -13.95
C TRP A 195 -7.12 11.13 -15.45
N ARG A 196 -6.14 10.77 -16.28
CA ARG A 196 -6.35 10.52 -17.72
C ARG A 196 -7.33 9.39 -18.00
N THR A 197 -7.45 8.40 -17.10
CA THR A 197 -8.45 7.33 -17.23
C THR A 197 -9.87 7.73 -16.82
N ALA A 198 -10.08 8.87 -16.15
CA ALA A 198 -11.38 9.25 -15.60
C ALA A 198 -12.44 9.70 -16.65
N PRO A 199 -12.10 10.37 -17.76
CA PRO A 199 -13.11 10.88 -18.71
C PRO A 199 -13.68 9.85 -19.71
N ALA A 200 -13.44 8.54 -19.55
CA ALA A 200 -13.72 7.56 -20.61
C ALA A 200 -15.22 7.50 -21.01
N PRO A 201 -15.57 7.47 -22.32
CA PRO A 201 -16.94 7.31 -22.80
C PRO A 201 -17.60 6.05 -22.22
N GLY A 202 -18.87 6.16 -21.81
CA GLY A 202 -19.63 5.04 -21.23
C GLY A 202 -19.33 4.73 -19.75
N GLN A 203 -18.38 5.41 -19.12
CA GLN A 203 -18.05 5.21 -17.70
C GLN A 203 -19.04 5.91 -16.76
N ASP A 204 -19.53 5.18 -15.75
CA ASP A 204 -20.51 5.68 -14.78
C ASP A 204 -19.93 6.77 -13.83
N ARG A 205 -20.81 7.66 -13.35
CA ARG A 205 -20.44 8.82 -12.51
C ARG A 205 -19.65 8.43 -11.25
N LEU A 206 -20.00 7.32 -10.60
CA LEU A 206 -19.32 6.90 -9.37
C LEU A 206 -17.87 6.52 -9.65
N THR A 207 -17.61 5.73 -10.69
CA THR A 207 -16.23 5.35 -11.05
C THR A 207 -15.38 6.59 -11.39
N ARG A 208 -15.97 7.59 -12.07
CA ARG A 208 -15.27 8.86 -12.37
C ARG A 208 -14.91 9.63 -11.10
N VAL A 209 -15.86 9.75 -10.16
CA VAL A 209 -15.64 10.43 -8.87
C VAL A 209 -14.56 9.70 -8.07
N LEU A 210 -14.58 8.37 -8.00
CA LEU A 210 -13.56 7.59 -7.29
C LEU A 210 -12.16 7.82 -7.87
N LEU A 211 -12.01 7.85 -9.20
CA LEU A 211 -10.71 8.13 -9.85
C LEU A 211 -10.26 9.57 -9.61
N ALA A 212 -11.17 10.54 -9.70
CA ALA A 212 -10.86 11.96 -9.47
C ALA A 212 -10.44 12.22 -8.02
N VAL A 213 -11.18 11.67 -7.04
CA VAL A 213 -10.84 11.75 -5.61
C VAL A 213 -9.49 11.09 -5.35
N SER A 214 -9.28 9.89 -5.90
CA SER A 214 -8.01 9.18 -5.76
C SER A 214 -6.82 9.97 -6.28
N ALA A 215 -6.93 10.56 -7.48
CA ALA A 215 -5.85 11.35 -8.07
C ALA A 215 -5.61 12.65 -7.29
N GLY A 216 -6.67 13.39 -6.95
CA GLY A 216 -6.57 14.67 -6.26
C GLY A 216 -6.00 14.53 -4.84
N VAL A 217 -6.50 13.59 -4.04
CA VAL A 217 -6.00 13.35 -2.69
C VAL A 217 -4.55 12.88 -2.72
N LEU A 218 -4.18 12.05 -3.70
CA LEU A 218 -2.80 11.59 -3.81
C LEU A 218 -1.82 12.75 -4.02
N VAL A 219 -2.15 13.72 -4.87
CA VAL A 219 -1.30 14.91 -5.07
C VAL A 219 -1.08 15.66 -3.76
N VAL A 220 -2.16 15.97 -3.04
CA VAL A 220 -2.11 16.72 -1.78
C VAL A 220 -1.32 15.97 -0.71
N THR A 221 -1.58 14.67 -0.56
CA THR A 221 -0.91 13.87 0.49
C THR A 221 0.57 13.67 0.23
N MET A 222 1.02 13.64 -1.02
CA MET A 222 2.45 13.59 -1.33
C MET A 222 3.17 14.91 -1.05
N VAL A 223 2.51 16.07 -1.20
CA VAL A 223 3.06 17.36 -0.73
C VAL A 223 3.31 17.33 0.78
N LEU A 224 2.39 16.75 1.56
CA LEU A 224 2.56 16.58 3.00
C LEU A 224 3.75 15.67 3.33
N ALA A 225 3.95 14.59 2.56
CA ALA A 225 5.09 13.70 2.74
C ALA A 225 6.42 14.41 2.48
N LEU A 226 6.52 15.20 1.39
CA LEU A 226 7.71 15.98 1.08
C LEU A 226 7.98 17.06 2.15
N SER A 227 6.94 17.76 2.60
CA SER A 227 7.08 18.76 3.66
C SER A 227 7.60 18.15 4.95
N TRP A 228 7.12 16.94 5.30
CA TRP A 228 7.57 16.23 6.49
C TRP A 228 9.02 15.75 6.34
N ALA A 229 9.36 15.06 5.24
CA ALA A 229 10.70 14.52 5.02
C ALA A 229 11.76 15.63 4.89
N LEU A 230 11.40 16.77 4.28
CA LEU A 230 12.29 17.92 4.18
C LEU A 230 12.55 18.51 5.57
N GLY A 231 11.52 18.67 6.39
CA GLY A 231 11.67 19.15 7.77
C GLY A 231 12.55 18.24 8.61
N GLU A 232 12.37 16.92 8.51
CA GLU A 232 13.19 15.95 9.23
C GLU A 232 14.67 16.04 8.81
N ALA A 233 14.95 16.14 7.50
CA ALA A 233 16.32 16.21 7.00
C ALA A 233 17.04 17.55 7.25
N THR A 234 16.28 18.64 7.45
CA THR A 234 16.85 20.00 7.54
C THR A 234 16.66 20.68 8.90
N GLY A 235 15.83 20.11 9.78
CA GLY A 235 15.40 20.73 11.03
C GLY A 235 14.36 21.87 10.83
N LEU A 236 13.83 22.05 9.62
CA LEU A 236 12.75 23.02 9.38
C LEU A 236 11.44 22.58 10.07
N PRO A 237 10.57 23.54 10.48
CA PRO A 237 9.28 23.20 11.07
C PRO A 237 8.44 22.30 10.15
N HIS A 238 7.96 21.19 10.70
CA HIS A 238 7.17 20.19 10.00
C HIS A 238 6.00 19.65 10.83
N PRO A 239 5.02 19.01 10.18
CA PRO A 239 3.86 18.47 10.89
C PRO A 239 4.26 17.35 11.86
N THR A 240 3.58 17.28 13.01
CA THR A 240 3.78 16.17 13.96
C THR A 240 3.33 14.83 13.35
N LEU A 241 3.85 13.71 13.87
CA LEU A 241 3.44 12.37 13.44
C LEU A 241 1.92 12.12 13.60
N THR A 242 1.31 12.67 14.64
CA THR A 242 -0.15 12.57 14.83
C THR A 242 -0.90 13.31 13.73
N TRP A 243 -0.43 14.49 13.35
CA TRP A 243 -1.00 15.25 12.23
C TRP A 243 -0.83 14.47 10.92
N MET A 244 0.37 13.95 10.65
CA MET A 244 0.65 13.14 9.46
C MET A 244 -0.26 11.90 9.38
N ALA A 245 -0.48 11.20 10.49
CA ALA A 245 -1.41 10.07 10.52
C ALA A 245 -2.86 10.49 10.17
N ALA A 246 -3.31 11.65 10.68
CA ALA A 246 -4.68 12.16 10.48
C ALA A 246 -4.96 12.71 9.08
N THR A 247 -3.94 13.15 8.36
CA THR A 247 -4.10 13.79 7.05
C THR A 247 -3.45 12.98 5.94
N HIS A 248 -2.13 12.80 5.96
CA HIS A 248 -1.39 12.01 4.99
C HIS A 248 -1.80 10.54 5.07
N GLY A 249 -1.80 9.95 6.27
CA GLY A 249 -2.15 8.55 6.48
C GLY A 249 -3.61 8.27 6.11
N LEU A 250 -4.55 8.97 6.73
CA LEU A 250 -5.98 8.79 6.47
C LEU A 250 -6.36 9.15 5.02
N GLY A 251 -5.78 10.21 4.46
CA GLY A 251 -5.98 10.63 3.08
C GLY A 251 -5.48 9.58 2.09
N ASN A 252 -4.30 9.01 2.32
CA ASN A 252 -3.81 7.91 1.49
C ASN A 252 -4.67 6.65 1.64
N ALA A 253 -5.19 6.39 2.83
CA ALA A 253 -5.96 5.18 3.09
C ALA A 253 -7.35 5.20 2.44
N LEU A 254 -8.13 6.26 2.69
CA LEU A 254 -9.51 6.40 2.21
C LEU A 254 -9.59 7.10 0.86
N GLY A 255 -8.88 8.22 0.71
CA GLY A 255 -8.96 9.05 -0.48
C GLY A 255 -8.22 8.46 -1.67
N PHE A 256 -6.97 8.02 -1.48
CA PHE A 256 -6.20 7.37 -2.54
C PHE A 256 -6.52 5.88 -2.67
N ALA A 257 -6.08 5.04 -1.72
CA ALA A 257 -6.03 3.60 -1.90
C ALA A 257 -7.41 2.97 -2.06
N LEU A 258 -8.34 3.25 -1.14
CA LEU A 258 -9.70 2.69 -1.22
C LEU A 258 -10.42 3.13 -2.51
N CYS A 259 -10.37 4.42 -2.86
CA CYS A 259 -11.02 4.92 -4.06
C CYS A 259 -10.40 4.35 -5.34
N ALA A 260 -9.07 4.27 -5.43
CA ALA A 260 -8.38 3.66 -6.56
C ALA A 260 -8.81 2.20 -6.75
N LEU A 261 -8.75 1.39 -5.68
CA LEU A 261 -9.06 -0.04 -5.77
C LEU A 261 -10.54 -0.29 -6.09
N LEU A 262 -11.46 0.48 -5.52
CA LEU A 262 -12.89 0.37 -5.84
C LEU A 262 -13.17 0.78 -7.30
N ALA A 263 -12.57 1.87 -7.78
CA ALA A 263 -12.71 2.28 -9.17
C ALA A 263 -12.20 1.19 -10.12
N ARG A 264 -11.01 0.63 -9.86
CA ARG A 264 -10.40 -0.42 -10.70
C ARG A 264 -11.24 -1.71 -10.68
N ARG A 265 -11.81 -2.09 -9.53
CA ARG A 265 -12.73 -3.23 -9.44
C ARG A 265 -13.97 -3.04 -10.32
N ARG A 266 -14.56 -1.84 -10.29
CA ARG A 266 -15.72 -1.51 -11.14
C ARG A 266 -15.36 -1.59 -12.63
N LEU A 267 -14.20 -1.08 -13.01
CA LEU A 267 -13.71 -1.17 -14.40
C LEU A 267 -13.52 -2.62 -14.86
N GLN A 268 -12.98 -3.52 -14.01
CA GLN A 268 -12.83 -4.95 -14.33
C GLN A 268 -14.17 -5.66 -14.57
N HIS A 269 -15.19 -5.36 -13.77
CA HIS A 269 -16.53 -5.93 -13.95
C HIS A 269 -17.21 -5.47 -15.24
N LEU A 270 -16.92 -4.25 -15.71
CA LEU A 270 -17.45 -3.74 -16.98
C LEU A 270 -16.80 -4.43 -18.20
N THR A 271 -15.53 -4.83 -18.10
CA THR A 271 -14.81 -5.52 -19.20
C THR A 271 -15.06 -7.03 -19.22
N HIS A 272 -15.42 -7.62 -18.09
CA HIS A 272 -15.80 -9.03 -17.97
C HIS A 272 -17.18 -9.13 -17.31
N PRO A 273 -18.27 -8.92 -18.06
CA PRO A 273 -19.59 -9.27 -17.54
C PRO A 273 -19.56 -10.77 -17.20
N GLU A 274 -19.76 -11.11 -15.93
CA GLU A 274 -20.02 -12.50 -15.54
C GLU A 274 -21.13 -13.02 -16.46
N GLY A 275 -20.86 -14.16 -17.08
CA GLY A 275 -21.59 -14.66 -18.23
C GLY A 275 -23.10 -14.60 -18.04
N ARG A 276 -23.78 -14.19 -19.12
CA ARG A 276 -25.18 -14.50 -19.36
C ARG A 276 -25.45 -15.95 -18.93
N THR A 277 -26.17 -16.11 -17.83
CA THR A 277 -26.90 -17.35 -17.56
C THR A 277 -27.99 -17.44 -18.62
N ALA A 278 -27.72 -18.21 -19.67
CA ALA A 278 -28.76 -18.87 -20.45
C ALA A 278 -29.21 -20.13 -19.68
#